data_AF-A0A370F2M1-F1
#
_entry.id   AF-A0A370F2M1-F1
#
_cell.length_a   1.000
_cell.length_b   1.000
_cell.length_c   1.000
_cell.angle_alpha   90.00
_cell.angle_beta   90.00
_cell.angle_gamma   90.00
#
_symmetry.space_group_name_H-M   'P 1'
#
loop_
_entity.id
_entity.type
_entity.pdbx_description
1 polymer ?
#
loop_
_entity_poly.entity_id
_entity_poly.type
_entity_poly.pdbx_seq_one_letter_code
_entity_poly.pdbx_strand_id
1 'polypeptide(L)'
;MTTDFTTDAIIRAVTLGRDGDPDAARADALPNDRVRQHHAGLVVRGSYPSLHLNLADNLRRLGSFDQAREHLDAAGRYFDALGDDGYGAMIRTAVDEVGVAVTERSVEPRPSRP
;
A
#
# COMPACT_ATOMS: atom_id res chain seq x y z
N MET A 1 -7.06 -15.23 -30.46
CA MET A 1 -6.59 -16.18 -29.43
C MET A 1 -5.22 -15.67 -29.01
N THR A 2 -5.21 -14.84 -27.97
CA THR A 2 -4.09 -13.94 -27.64
C THR A 2 -3.20 -14.65 -26.65
N THR A 3 -2.03 -15.08 -27.11
CA THR A 3 -0.99 -15.66 -26.25
C THR A 3 -0.52 -14.57 -25.29
N ASP A 4 -0.66 -14.83 -23.99
CA ASP A 4 -0.31 -13.91 -22.91
C ASP A 4 1.19 -13.59 -22.91
N PHE A 5 1.54 -12.30 -22.95
CA PHE A 5 2.92 -11.78 -22.95
C PHE A 5 3.77 -12.36 -21.80
N THR A 6 3.12 -12.75 -20.71
CA THR A 6 3.75 -13.37 -19.55
C THR A 6 4.33 -14.76 -19.87
N THR A 7 3.67 -15.52 -20.74
CA THR A 7 4.09 -16.89 -21.08
C THR A 7 5.27 -16.88 -22.07
N ASP A 8 5.26 -15.95 -23.03
CA ASP A 8 6.37 -15.80 -24.00
C ASP A 8 7.66 -15.34 -23.31
N ALA A 9 7.54 -14.47 -22.31
CA ALA A 9 8.67 -14.01 -21.49
C ALA A 9 9.34 -15.16 -20.69
N ILE A 10 8.55 -16.09 -20.15
CA ILE A 10 9.06 -17.25 -19.40
C ILE A 10 9.80 -18.21 -20.35
N ILE A 11 9.23 -18.49 -21.52
CA ILE A 11 9.86 -19.36 -22.54
C ILE A 11 11.16 -18.72 -23.06
N ARG A 12 11.18 -17.40 -23.28
CA ARG A 12 12.40 -16.67 -23.68
C ARG A 12 13.48 -16.74 -22.62
N ALA A 13 13.14 -16.55 -21.35
CA ALA A 13 14.10 -16.60 -20.24
C ALA A 13 14.77 -17.98 -20.11
N VAL A 14 14.02 -19.07 -20.32
CA VAL A 14 14.56 -20.43 -20.31
C VAL A 14 15.46 -20.70 -21.53
N THR A 15 15.13 -20.14 -22.68
CA THR A 15 15.90 -20.31 -23.92
C THR A 15 17.22 -19.52 -23.89
N LEU A 16 17.19 -18.28 -23.39
CA LEU A 16 18.37 -17.41 -23.26
C LEU A 16 19.35 -17.90 -22.19
N GLY A 17 18.89 -18.62 -21.17
CA GLY A 17 19.75 -19.25 -20.17
C GLY A 17 20.63 -20.39 -20.70
N ARG A 18 20.41 -20.87 -21.94
CA ARG A 18 21.12 -22.02 -22.52
C ARG A 18 22.36 -21.63 -23.36
N ASP A 19 22.55 -20.35 -23.69
CA ASP A 19 23.66 -19.89 -24.57
C ASP A 19 24.80 -19.17 -23.84
N GLY A 20 24.79 -19.11 -22.50
CA GLY A 20 26.02 -18.88 -21.73
C GLY A 20 26.60 -17.46 -21.71
N ASP A 21 25.77 -16.42 -21.73
CA ASP A 21 26.19 -15.08 -21.28
C ASP A 21 25.50 -14.70 -19.96
N PRO A 22 26.12 -15.02 -18.81
CA PRO A 22 25.55 -14.77 -17.50
C PRO A 22 25.68 -13.30 -17.06
N ASP A 23 26.36 -12.45 -17.83
CA ASP A 23 26.49 -11.01 -17.54
C ASP A 23 25.36 -10.21 -18.19
N ALA A 24 24.89 -10.60 -19.37
CA ALA A 24 23.68 -10.04 -19.99
C ALA A 24 22.41 -10.36 -19.18
N ALA A 25 22.28 -11.59 -18.67
CA ALA A 25 21.17 -11.99 -17.82
C ALA A 25 21.19 -11.28 -16.45
N ARG A 26 22.38 -11.01 -15.89
CA ARG A 26 22.53 -10.22 -14.65
C ARG A 26 22.21 -8.75 -14.86
N ALA A 27 22.62 -8.18 -15.99
CA ALA A 27 22.40 -6.77 -16.30
C ALA A 27 20.92 -6.41 -16.50
N ASP A 28 20.09 -7.34 -17.00
CA ASP A 28 18.65 -7.12 -17.21
C ASP A 28 17.79 -7.52 -15.98
N ALA A 29 18.28 -8.46 -15.17
CA ALA A 29 17.64 -8.85 -13.91
C ALA A 29 17.84 -7.82 -12.79
N LEU A 30 19.01 -7.18 -12.69
CA LEU A 30 19.30 -6.20 -11.61
C LEU A 30 18.36 -4.96 -11.63
N PRO A 31 18.09 -4.31 -12.78
CA PRO A 31 17.12 -3.22 -12.85
C PRO A 31 15.70 -3.69 -12.56
N ASN A 32 15.29 -4.84 -13.10
CA ASN A 32 13.95 -5.39 -12.90
C ASN A 32 13.71 -5.84 -11.45
N ASP A 33 14.69 -6.44 -10.79
CA ASP A 33 14.60 -6.84 -9.39
C ASP A 33 14.53 -5.62 -8.48
N ARG A 34 15.31 -4.56 -8.75
CA ARG A 34 15.19 -3.31 -7.99
C ARG A 34 13.86 -2.61 -8.23
N VAL A 35 13.35 -2.61 -9.46
CA VAL A 35 12.01 -2.07 -9.78
C VAL A 35 10.92 -2.89 -9.10
N ARG A 36 11.01 -4.22 -9.09
CA ARG A 36 10.06 -5.11 -8.39
C ARG A 36 10.11 -4.95 -6.88
N GLN A 37 11.29 -4.87 -6.28
CA GLN A 37 11.47 -4.61 -4.85
C GLN A 37 10.95 -3.22 -4.48
N HIS A 38 11.22 -2.21 -5.31
CA HIS A 38 10.70 -0.87 -5.12
C HIS A 38 9.17 -0.84 -5.23
N HIS A 39 8.60 -1.47 -6.27
CA HIS A 39 7.16 -1.59 -6.44
C HIS A 39 6.48 -2.35 -5.29
N ALA A 40 7.05 -3.48 -4.87
CA ALA A 40 6.58 -4.23 -3.71
C ALA A 40 6.65 -3.38 -2.42
N GLY A 41 7.74 -2.63 -2.24
CA GLY A 41 7.90 -1.68 -1.15
C GLY A 41 6.85 -0.56 -1.19
N LEU A 42 6.52 -0.03 -2.37
CA LEU A 42 5.46 0.96 -2.56
C LEU A 42 4.07 0.38 -2.25
N VAL A 43 3.79 -0.86 -2.68
CA VAL A 43 2.51 -1.55 -2.38
C VAL A 43 2.35 -1.78 -0.86
N VAL A 44 3.41 -2.23 -0.19
CA VAL A 44 3.41 -2.38 1.28
C VAL A 44 3.24 -1.01 1.96
N ARG A 45 3.96 0.01 1.48
CA ARG A 45 3.90 1.37 2.03
C ARG A 45 2.53 2.03 1.82
N GLY A 46 1.87 1.76 0.69
CA GLY A 46 0.49 2.18 0.40
C GLY A 46 -0.56 1.51 1.29
N SER A 47 -0.18 0.45 2.02
CA SER A 47 -1.04 -0.22 3.01
C SER A 47 -0.94 0.40 4.42
N TYR A 48 0.14 1.12 4.73
CA TYR A 48 0.35 1.73 6.06
C TYR A 48 -0.71 2.78 6.46
N PRO A 49 -1.23 3.63 5.56
CA PRO A 49 -2.36 4.51 5.88
C PRO A 49 -3.55 3.75 6.46
N SER A 50 -3.95 2.63 5.84
CA SER A 50 -5.09 1.82 6.30
C SER A 50 -4.81 1.12 7.63
N LEU A 51 -3.60 0.62 7.83
CA LEU A 51 -3.19 0.02 9.09
C LEU A 51 -3.30 1.01 10.26
N HIS A 52 -2.74 2.20 10.08
CA HIS A 52 -2.78 3.25 11.09
C HIS A 52 -4.19 3.78 11.33
N LEU A 53 -5.00 3.93 10.27
CA LEU A 53 -6.42 4.27 10.38
C LEU A 53 -7.19 3.28 11.25
N ASN A 54 -7.00 1.97 11.04
CA ASN A 54 -7.67 0.93 11.84
C ASN A 54 -7.27 0.99 13.32
N LEU A 55 -5.99 1.25 13.61
CA LEU A 55 -5.52 1.45 14.98
C LEU A 55 -6.15 2.69 15.62
N ALA A 56 -6.20 3.80 14.88
CA ALA A 56 -6.82 5.03 15.36
C ALA A 56 -8.31 4.85 15.69
N ASP A 57 -9.08 4.20 14.83
CA ASP A 57 -10.51 3.96 15.07
C ASP A 57 -10.74 3.05 16.29
N ASN A 58 -9.95 1.98 16.43
CA ASN A 58 -10.02 1.09 17.59
C ASN A 58 -9.67 1.82 18.90
N LEU A 59 -8.57 2.58 18.91
CA LEU A 59 -8.13 3.33 20.09
C LEU A 59 -9.15 4.41 20.48
N ARG A 60 -9.74 5.10 19.50
CA ARG A 60 -10.82 6.06 19.72
C ARG A 60 -12.03 5.41 20.41
N ARG A 61 -12.47 4.24 19.95
CA ARG A 61 -13.60 3.49 20.55
C ARG A 61 -13.29 3.01 21.97
N LEU A 62 -12.01 2.82 22.30
CA LEU A 62 -11.54 2.54 23.67
C LEU A 62 -11.33 3.81 24.52
N GLY A 63 -11.64 5.00 24.00
CA GLY A 63 -11.44 6.29 24.68
C GLY A 63 -9.98 6.77 24.72
N SER A 64 -9.06 6.09 24.03
CA SER A 64 -7.63 6.41 23.99
C SER A 64 -7.32 7.47 22.92
N PHE A 65 -7.90 8.66 23.06
CA PHE A 65 -7.91 9.70 22.02
C PHE A 65 -6.53 10.24 21.64
N ASP A 66 -5.60 10.33 22.57
CA ASP A 66 -4.27 10.86 22.27
C ASP A 66 -3.45 9.87 21.42
N GLN A 67 -3.50 8.58 21.76
CA GLN A 67 -2.90 7.52 20.93
C GLN A 67 -3.60 7.40 19.58
N ALA A 68 -4.93 7.58 19.53
CA ALA A 68 -5.66 7.61 18.27
C ALA A 68 -5.15 8.73 17.34
N ARG A 69 -4.87 9.92 17.90
CA ARG A 69 -4.31 11.05 17.14
C ARG A 69 -2.91 10.76 16.60
N GLU A 70 -2.04 10.14 17.40
CA GLU A 70 -0.70 9.73 16.96
C GLU A 70 -0.77 8.80 15.74
N HIS A 71 -1.74 7.89 15.70
CA HIS A 71 -1.93 7.01 14.56
C HIS A 71 -2.56 7.72 13.35
N LEU A 72 -3.44 8.72 13.53
CA LEU A 72 -3.90 9.54 12.40
C LEU A 72 -2.74 10.34 11.78
N ASP A 73 -1.89 10.92 12.61
CA ASP A 73 -0.68 11.63 12.14
C ASP A 73 0.25 10.67 11.40
N ALA A 74 0.42 9.45 11.91
CA ALA A 74 1.21 8.42 11.26
C ALA A 74 0.60 7.99 9.91
N ALA A 75 -0.72 7.85 9.81
CA ALA A 75 -1.40 7.55 8.54
C ALA A 75 -1.14 8.64 7.49
N GLY A 76 -1.25 9.91 7.88
CA GLY A 76 -1.03 11.07 7.00
C GLY A 76 0.36 11.13 6.38
N ARG A 77 1.39 10.64 7.09
CA ARG A 77 2.78 10.58 6.59
C ARG A 77 2.99 9.62 5.41
N TYR A 78 2.02 8.76 5.12
CA TYR A 78 2.07 7.78 4.02
C TYR A 78 1.06 8.08 2.91
N PHE A 79 0.40 9.24 2.92
CA PHE A 79 -0.57 9.61 1.88
C PHE A 79 0.08 9.76 0.50
N ASP A 80 1.37 10.07 0.43
CA ASP A 80 2.16 10.09 -0.80
C ASP A 80 2.28 8.71 -1.47
N ALA A 81 2.12 7.62 -0.70
CA ALA A 81 2.13 6.26 -1.19
C ALA A 81 0.76 5.75 -1.64
N LEU A 82 -0.32 6.53 -1.43
CA LEU A 82 -1.66 6.18 -1.92
C LEU A 82 -1.80 6.59 -3.39
N GLY A 83 -2.41 5.72 -4.19
CA GLY A 83 -2.86 6.06 -5.53
C GLY A 83 -3.90 7.18 -5.51
N ASP A 84 -4.03 7.87 -6.64
CA ASP A 84 -5.17 8.75 -6.90
C ASP A 84 -6.34 7.96 -7.49
N ASP A 85 -6.71 6.89 -6.78
CA ASP A 85 -7.78 5.97 -7.15
C ASP A 85 -8.87 5.93 -6.07
N GLY A 86 -9.90 5.13 -6.30
CA GLY A 86 -11.01 4.99 -5.35
C GLY A 86 -10.56 4.48 -3.97
N TYR A 87 -9.49 3.70 -3.89
CA TYR A 87 -8.94 3.22 -2.63
C TYR A 87 -8.26 4.35 -1.87
N GLY A 88 -7.36 5.10 -2.51
CA GLY A 88 -6.69 6.25 -1.91
C GLY A 88 -7.67 7.32 -1.45
N ALA A 89 -8.69 7.62 -2.27
CA ALA A 89 -9.75 8.55 -1.89
C ALA A 89 -10.54 8.07 -0.66
N MET A 90 -10.89 6.77 -0.62
CA MET A 90 -11.58 6.17 0.51
C MET A 90 -10.78 6.27 1.82
N ILE A 91 -9.48 5.99 1.78
CA ILE A 91 -8.63 6.09 2.96
C ILE A 91 -8.51 7.53 3.45
N ARG A 92 -8.30 8.50 2.54
CA ARG A 92 -8.23 9.93 2.90
C ARG A 92 -9.51 10.41 3.60
N THR A 93 -10.68 10.15 3.01
CA THR A 93 -11.97 10.46 3.63
C THR A 93 -12.12 9.79 5.00
N ALA A 94 -11.70 8.53 5.11
CA ALA A 94 -11.84 7.79 6.36
C ALA A 94 -10.93 8.30 7.48
N VAL A 95 -9.74 8.82 7.15
CA VAL A 95 -8.86 9.50 8.12
C VAL A 95 -9.49 10.80 8.61
N ASP A 96 -10.06 11.61 7.71
CA ASP A 96 -10.73 12.85 8.08
C ASP A 96 -11.91 12.60 9.03
N GLU A 97 -12.77 11.62 8.71
CA GLU A 97 -13.91 11.24 9.55
C GLU A 97 -13.49 10.77 10.94
N VAL A 98 -12.43 9.95 11.05
CA VAL A 98 -11.90 9.53 12.37
C VAL A 98 -11.26 10.71 13.08
N GLY A 99 -10.59 11.62 12.38
CA GLY A 99 -10.01 12.83 12.95
C GLY A 99 -11.04 13.75 13.59
N VAL A 100 -12.17 13.96 12.93
CA VAL A 100 -13.33 14.68 13.51
C VAL A 100 -13.79 13.96 14.78
N ALA A 101 -13.99 12.66 14.68
CA ALA A 101 -14.57 11.87 15.76
C ALA A 101 -13.60 11.74 16.98
N VAL A 102 -12.28 11.77 16.76
CA VAL A 102 -11.24 11.85 17.81
C VAL A 102 -11.25 13.24 18.46
N THR A 103 -11.43 14.30 17.68
CA THR A 103 -11.53 15.68 18.17
C THR A 103 -12.75 15.87 19.06
N GLU A 104 -13.88 15.31 18.66
CA GLU A 104 -15.13 15.29 19.44
C GLU A 104 -15.10 14.32 20.63
N ARG A 105 -14.02 13.54 20.77
CA ARG A 105 -13.87 12.47 21.77
C ARG A 105 -15.06 11.49 21.79
N SER A 106 -15.64 11.23 20.62
CA SER A 106 -16.73 10.26 20.49
C SER A 106 -16.17 8.82 20.60
N VAL A 107 -16.96 7.87 21.09
CA VAL A 107 -16.60 6.44 21.11
C VAL A 107 -17.55 5.60 20.25
N GLU A 108 -18.52 6.27 19.61
CA GLU A 108 -19.55 5.63 18.81
C GLU A 108 -18.93 4.93 17.60
N PRO A 109 -19.46 3.78 17.15
CA PRO A 109 -19.04 3.21 15.88
C PRO A 109 -19.18 4.24 14.77
N ARG A 110 -18.16 4.32 13.90
CA ARG A 110 -18.34 5.07 12.65
C ARG A 110 -19.53 4.48 11.90
N PRO A 111 -20.36 5.32 11.27
CA PRO A 111 -21.28 4.83 10.26
C PRO A 111 -20.44 4.23 9.14
N SER A 112 -20.21 2.91 9.21
CA SER A 112 -19.52 2.18 8.16
C SER A 112 -20.34 2.32 6.88
N ARG A 113 -19.68 2.55 5.74
CA ARG A 113 -20.28 2.37 4.40
C ARG A 113 -21.06 1.05 4.36
N PRO A 114 -22.21 1.00 3.64
CA PRO A 114 -23.04 -0.19 3.53
C PRO A 114 -22.25 -1.43 3.08
#